data_AF-A0A4R0P5E6-F1
#
_entry.id   AF-A0A4R0P5E6-F1
#
_cell.length_a   1.000
_cell.length_b   1.000
_cell.length_c   1.000
_cell.angle_alpha   90.00
_cell.angle_beta   90.00
_cell.angle_gamma   90.00
#
_symmetry.space_group_name_H-M   'P 1'
#
loop_
_entity.id
_entity.type
_entity.pdbx_description
1 polymer ?
#
loop_
_entity_poly.entity_id
_entity_poly.type
_entity_poly.pdbx_seq_one_letter_code
_entity_poly.pdbx_strand_id
1 'polypeptide(L)'
;MHTKLKPILLLSFILVCHTAFAQSKKLVKSFKLGAVGYGLYESQKLSKSVTDTTFYLVYRVGKVKMVAKEIKAVYHKNFGDTLVSSTYKIDKNSIVFYQDTWNAFYHRIYT
;
A
#
# COMPACT_ATOMS: atom_id res chain seq x y z
N MET A 1 19.91 11.57 -38.67
CA MET A 1 20.64 10.43 -38.09
C MET A 1 19.75 9.82 -36.99
N HIS A 2 18.90 8.85 -37.32
CA HIS A 2 18.04 8.21 -36.32
C HIS A 2 18.87 7.18 -35.54
N THR A 3 19.27 7.53 -34.33
CA THR A 3 19.89 6.61 -33.37
C THR A 3 18.89 5.48 -33.10
N LYS A 4 19.15 4.30 -33.68
CA LYS A 4 18.39 3.09 -33.37
C LYS A 4 18.53 2.82 -31.88
N LEU A 5 17.47 3.09 -31.12
CA LEU A 5 17.42 2.81 -29.69
C LEU A 5 17.66 1.30 -29.52
N LYS A 6 18.80 0.92 -28.93
CA LYS A 6 19.18 -0.49 -28.81
C LYS A 6 18.15 -1.19 -27.92
N PRO A 7 17.58 -2.34 -28.31
CA PRO A 7 16.55 -3.06 -27.53
C PRO A 7 17.01 -3.39 -26.10
N ILE A 8 18.33 -3.53 -25.89
CA ILE A 8 18.97 -3.71 -24.58
C ILE A 8 18.70 -2.54 -23.63
N LEU A 9 18.70 -1.30 -24.13
CA LEU A 9 18.44 -0.09 -23.34
C LEU A 9 16.97 -0.02 -22.90
N LEU A 10 16.05 -0.52 -23.74
CA LEU A 10 14.63 -0.60 -23.42
C LEU A 10 14.36 -1.66 -22.34
N LEU A 11 15.00 -2.83 -22.47
CA LEU A 11 14.90 -3.91 -21.50
C LEU A 11 15.44 -3.51 -20.12
N SER A 12 16.59 -2.83 -20.08
CA SER A 12 17.17 -2.36 -18.83
C SER A 12 16.32 -1.27 -18.17
N PHE A 13 15.74 -0.36 -18.95
CA PHE A 13 14.82 0.65 -18.43
C PHE A 13 13.56 0.02 -17.81
N ILE A 14 12.96 -0.96 -18.48
CA ILE A 14 11.80 -1.71 -17.96
C ILE A 14 12.17 -2.41 -16.64
N LEU A 15 13.32 -3.08 -16.60
CA LEU A 15 13.78 -3.78 -15.40
C LEU A 15 13.99 -2.82 -14.21
N VAL A 16 14.61 -1.66 -14.43
CA VAL A 16 14.85 -0.63 -13.40
C VAL A 16 13.53 -0.02 -12.90
N CYS A 17 12.56 0.22 -13.79
CA CYS A 17 11.24 0.73 -13.37
C CYS A 17 10.48 -0.27 -12.49
N HIS A 18 10.60 -1.58 -12.76
CA HIS A 18 9.97 -2.62 -11.94
C HIS A 18 10.61 -2.74 -10.54
N THR A 19 11.93 -2.63 -10.43
CA THR A 19 12.62 -2.72 -9.13
C THR A 19 12.34 -1.52 -8.23
N ALA A 20 12.27 -0.30 -8.79
CA ALA A 20 11.94 0.91 -8.04
C ALA A 20 10.53 0.87 -7.43
N PHE A 21 9.56 0.27 -8.13
CA PHE A 21 8.20 0.09 -7.62
C PHE A 21 8.14 -0.92 -6.45
N ALA A 22 8.94 -1.98 -6.50
CA ALA A 22 9.00 -3.00 -5.45
C ALA A 22 9.64 -2.48 -4.16
N GLN A 23 10.51 -1.46 -4.24
CA GLN A 23 11.27 -0.98 -3.09
C GLN A 23 10.45 -0.12 -2.10
N SER A 24 9.32 0.46 -2.54
CA SER A 24 8.51 1.37 -1.70
C SER A 24 7.21 0.77 -1.15
N LYS A 25 6.72 -0.32 -1.75
CA LYS A 25 5.41 -0.91 -1.44
C LYS A 25 5.51 -2.44 -1.42
N LYS A 26 5.18 -3.04 -0.29
CA LYS A 26 5.14 -4.49 -0.11
C LYS A 26 3.72 -4.99 -0.38
N LEU A 27 3.53 -5.95 -1.28
CA LEU A 27 2.23 -6.60 -1.45
C LEU A 27 1.91 -7.43 -0.19
N VAL A 28 0.75 -7.18 0.41
CA VAL A 28 0.24 -7.92 1.57
C VAL A 28 -0.71 -9.01 1.13
N LYS A 29 -1.68 -8.66 0.27
CA LYS A 29 -2.72 -9.59 -0.18
C LYS A 29 -3.30 -9.19 -1.53
N SER A 30 -3.52 -10.17 -2.39
CA SER A 30 -4.35 -10.03 -3.58
C SER A 30 -5.74 -10.61 -3.33
N PHE A 31 -6.79 -9.93 -3.79
CA PHE A 31 -8.18 -10.32 -3.57
C PHE A 31 -9.11 -9.84 -4.68
N LYS A 32 -10.38 -10.23 -4.63
CA LYS A 32 -11.42 -9.80 -5.58
C LYS A 32 -12.63 -9.26 -4.82
N LEU A 33 -13.22 -8.18 -5.33
CA LEU A 33 -14.55 -7.71 -4.94
C LEU A 33 -15.45 -7.89 -6.17
N GLY A 34 -16.43 -8.81 -6.07
CA GLY A 34 -17.15 -9.30 -7.25
C GLY A 34 -16.20 -9.83 -8.33
N ALA A 35 -16.30 -9.29 -9.55
CA ALA A 35 -15.44 -9.67 -10.69
C ALA A 35 -14.12 -8.87 -10.74
N VAL A 36 -13.93 -7.87 -9.88
CA VAL A 36 -12.81 -6.94 -9.96
C VAL A 36 -11.68 -7.37 -9.03
N GLY A 37 -10.46 -7.49 -9.56
CA GLY A 37 -9.27 -7.80 -8.78
C GLY A 37 -8.66 -6.55 -8.10
N TYR A 38 -8.15 -6.74 -6.89
CA TYR A 38 -7.48 -5.72 -6.09
C TYR A 38 -6.19 -6.27 -5.46
N GLY A 39 -5.26 -5.35 -5.18
CA GLY A 39 -4.07 -5.60 -4.39
C GLY A 39 -4.02 -4.67 -3.17
N LEU A 40 -3.79 -5.25 -2.01
CA LEU A 40 -3.50 -4.55 -0.76
C LEU A 40 -1.98 -4.50 -0.58
N TYR A 41 -1.43 -3.31 -0.49
CA TYR A 41 -0.01 -3.07 -0.29
C TYR A 41 0.24 -2.36 1.03
N GLU A 42 1.43 -2.55 1.58
CA GLU A 42 1.95 -1.82 2.72
C GLU A 42 3.02 -0.85 2.25
N SER A 43 2.97 0.38 2.75
CA SER A 43 4.04 1.35 2.58
C SER A 43 4.38 1.99 3.91
N GLN A 44 5.66 2.11 4.22
CA GLN A 44 6.13 2.83 5.38
C GLN A 44 6.49 4.27 5.00
N LYS A 45 6.03 5.23 5.78
CA LYS A 45 6.45 6.63 5.69
C LYS A 45 7.29 6.95 6.92
N LEU A 46 8.58 7.07 6.71
CA LEU A 46 9.50 7.57 7.72
C LEU A 46 9.28 9.07 7.91
N SER A 47 9.11 9.50 9.15
CA SER A 47 8.98 10.93 9.49
C SER A 47 10.30 11.48 10.03
N LYS A 48 10.49 12.79 10.07
CA LYS A 48 11.52 13.40 10.95
C LYS A 48 11.02 13.53 12.40
N SER A 49 9.70 13.39 12.61
CA SER A 49 9.07 13.36 13.93
C SER A 49 9.42 12.07 14.69
N VAL A 50 9.04 12.02 15.96
CA VAL A 50 9.21 10.88 16.86
C VAL A 50 8.35 9.67 16.49
N THR A 51 7.43 9.79 15.52
CA THR A 51 6.55 8.71 15.07
C THR A 51 6.76 8.36 13.62
N ASP A 52 6.78 7.07 13.31
CA ASP A 52 6.66 6.55 11.94
C ASP A 52 5.26 6.00 11.68
N THR A 53 4.83 6.02 10.42
CA THR A 53 3.50 5.54 10.03
C THR A 53 3.59 4.55 8.90
N THR A 54 2.93 3.40 9.07
CA THR A 54 2.73 2.43 7.99
C THR A 54 1.29 2.52 7.50
N PHE A 55 1.10 2.43 6.19
CA PHE A 55 -0.20 2.53 5.53
C PHE A 55 -0.55 1.26 4.79
N TYR A 56 -1.83 0.91 4.80
CA TYR A 56 -2.47 0.06 3.83
C TYR A 56 -2.89 0.86 2.59
N LEU A 57 -2.49 0.39 1.41
CA LEU A 57 -2.82 1.01 0.12
C LEU A 57 -3.59 0.00 -0.73
N VAL A 58 -4.81 0.34 -1.13
CA VAL A 58 -5.63 -0.51 -2.01
C VAL A 58 -5.51 -0.03 -3.43
N TYR A 59 -5.16 -0.94 -4.35
CA TYR A 59 -5.14 -0.69 -5.78
C TYR A 59 -6.08 -1.66 -6.49
N ARG A 60 -6.78 -1.16 -7.51
CA ARG A 60 -7.46 -2.02 -8.46
C ARG A 60 -6.43 -2.59 -9.45
N VAL A 61 -6.48 -3.89 -9.69
CA VAL A 61 -5.58 -4.55 -10.65
C VAL A 61 -5.76 -3.94 -12.04
N GLY A 62 -4.63 -3.64 -12.71
CA GLY A 62 -4.62 -2.97 -14.01
C GLY A 62 -4.86 -1.45 -13.95
N LYS A 63 -4.94 -0.85 -12.75
CA LYS A 63 -5.03 0.60 -12.56
C LYS A 63 -3.90 1.10 -11.68
N VAL A 64 -3.31 2.22 -12.09
CA VAL A 64 -2.22 2.87 -11.34
C VAL A 64 -2.77 3.74 -10.18
N LYS A 65 -4.03 4.20 -10.29
CA LYS A 65 -4.67 5.03 -9.27
C LYS A 65 -5.03 4.20 -8.04
N MET A 66 -4.61 4.69 -6.88
CA MET A 66 -4.95 4.15 -5.58
C MET A 66 -6.43 4.38 -5.28
N VAL A 67 -7.11 3.36 -4.75
CA VAL A 67 -8.52 3.39 -4.37
C VAL A 67 -8.68 3.86 -2.93
N ALA A 68 -7.83 3.37 -2.02
CA ALA A 68 -7.87 3.71 -0.61
C ALA A 68 -6.47 3.77 0.00
N LYS A 69 -6.32 4.62 1.01
CA LYS A 69 -5.11 4.74 1.85
C LYS A 69 -5.53 4.79 3.31
N GLU A 70 -5.29 3.72 4.05
CA GLU A 70 -5.61 3.62 5.47
C GLU A 70 -4.34 3.52 6.31
N ILE A 71 -4.40 4.03 7.54
CA ILE A 71 -3.30 3.85 8.51
C ILE A 71 -3.32 2.38 8.94
N LYS A 72 -2.22 1.67 8.77
CA LYS A 72 -2.01 0.34 9.36
C LYS A 72 -1.55 0.47 10.81
N ALA A 73 -0.53 1.30 11.03
CA ALA A 73 0.02 1.49 12.35
C ALA A 73 0.80 2.80 12.45
N VAL A 74 0.83 3.35 13.66
CA VAL A 74 1.70 4.47 14.04
C VAL A 74 2.58 3.99 15.19
N TYR A 75 3.90 4.10 15.03
CA TYR A 75 4.87 3.63 16.02
C TYR A 75 5.67 4.81 16.57
N HIS A 76 5.91 4.82 17.87
CA HIS A 76 6.85 5.75 18.49
C HIS A 76 8.28 5.20 18.36
N LYS A 77 9.17 5.93 17.68
CA LYS A 77 10.53 5.47 17.34
C LYS A 77 11.40 5.14 18.55
N ASN A 78 11.25 5.92 19.62
CA ASN A 78 12.12 5.82 20.80
C ASN A 78 11.69 4.71 21.76
N PHE A 79 10.40 4.37 21.80
CA PHE A 79 9.83 3.46 22.80
C PHE A 79 9.37 2.13 22.20
N GLY A 80 9.20 2.06 20.87
CA GLY A 80 8.65 0.89 20.19
C GLY A 80 7.13 0.74 20.34
N ASP A 81 6.48 1.64 21.06
CA ASP A 81 5.04 1.59 21.32
C ASP A 81 4.23 1.81 20.04
N THR A 82 3.16 1.02 19.89
CA THR A 82 2.17 1.18 18.82
C THR A 82 1.06 2.09 19.31
N LEU A 83 1.00 3.31 18.80
CA LEU A 83 0.03 4.34 19.21
C LEU A 83 -1.34 4.15 18.54
N VAL A 84 -1.32 3.60 17.33
CA VAL A 84 -2.50 3.31 16.52
C VAL A 84 -2.24 1.99 15.80
N SER A 85 -3.25 1.13 15.73
CA SER A 85 -3.18 -0.09 14.93
C SER A 85 -4.48 -0.30 14.17
N SER A 86 -4.37 -0.91 13.00
CA SER A 86 -5.54 -1.24 12.20
C SER A 86 -5.43 -2.64 11.63
N THR A 87 -6.58 -3.29 11.55
CA THR A 87 -6.76 -4.57 10.87
C THR A 87 -7.69 -4.40 9.68
N TYR A 88 -7.79 -5.43 8.83
CA TYR A 88 -8.71 -5.42 7.71
C TYR A 88 -9.42 -6.76 7.57
N LYS A 89 -10.63 -6.72 7.01
CA LYS A 89 -11.42 -7.88 6.60
C LYS A 89 -11.82 -7.71 5.15
N ILE A 90 -11.72 -8.79 4.37
CA ILE A 90 -12.15 -8.82 2.98
C ILE A 90 -13.43 -9.66 2.93
N ASP A 91 -14.51 -9.04 2.47
CA ASP A 91 -15.79 -9.67 2.20
C ASP A 91 -16.02 -9.77 0.68
N LYS A 92 -17.12 -10.41 0.26
CA LYS A 92 -17.39 -10.68 -1.17
C LYS A 92 -17.39 -9.43 -2.05
N ASN A 93 -17.91 -8.33 -1.52
CA ASN A 93 -18.14 -7.07 -2.25
C ASN A 93 -17.50 -5.88 -1.56
N SER A 94 -16.72 -6.08 -0.50
CA SER A 94 -16.05 -4.97 0.18
C SER A 94 -14.76 -5.38 0.87
N ILE A 95 -13.91 -4.40 1.12
CA ILE A 95 -12.85 -4.47 2.13
C ILE A 95 -13.19 -3.49 3.25
N VAL A 96 -13.10 -3.96 4.48
CA VAL A 96 -13.35 -3.18 5.69
C VAL A 96 -12.05 -3.03 6.45
N PHE A 97 -11.70 -1.80 6.80
CA PHE A 97 -10.58 -1.51 7.70
C PHE A 97 -11.14 -1.16 9.07
N TYR A 98 -10.56 -1.74 10.11
CA TYR A 98 -10.88 -1.46 11.50
C TYR A 98 -9.67 -0.83 12.14
N GLN A 99 -9.80 0.41 12.60
CA GLN A 99 -8.74 1.15 13.26
C GLN A 99 -9.05 1.26 14.74
N ASP A 100 -8.10 0.79 15.54
CA ASP A 100 -8.08 0.95 16.98
C ASP A 100 -7.13 2.10 17.32
N THR A 101 -7.70 3.18 17.87
CA THR A 101 -6.95 4.24 18.53
C THR A 101 -7.29 4.23 20.01
N TRP A 102 -6.37 4.74 20.83
CA TRP A 102 -6.45 4.76 22.31
C TRP A 102 -7.86 5.01 22.88
N ASN A 103 -8.68 5.85 22.24
CA ASN A 103 -10.02 6.22 22.71
C ASN A 103 -11.13 6.06 21.66
N ALA A 104 -10.89 5.46 20.49
CA ALA A 104 -11.90 5.36 19.45
C ALA A 104 -11.66 4.21 18.47
N PHE A 105 -12.76 3.57 18.07
CA PHE A 105 -12.78 2.53 17.05
C PHE A 105 -13.47 3.05 15.79
N TYR A 106 -12.76 3.02 14.66
CA TYR A 106 -13.29 3.45 13.37
C TYR A 106 -13.34 2.28 12.40
N HIS A 107 -14.35 2.23 11.54
CA HIS A 107 -14.32 1.36 10.39
C HIS A 107 -14.60 2.10 9.08
N ARG A 108 -13.91 1.70 8.01
CA ARG A 108 -14.15 2.21 6.66
C ARG A 108 -14.36 1.06 5.69
N ILE A 109 -15.35 1.20 4.83
CA ILE A 109 -15.77 0.18 3.88
C ILE A 109 -15.52 0.70 2.46
N TYR A 110 -14.87 -0.12 1.65
CA TYR A 110 -14.66 0.14 0.21
C TYR A 110 -15.25 -1.00 -0.60
N THR A 111 -16.05 -0.67 -1.61
CA THR A 111 -16.75 -1.62 -2.50
C THR A 111 -16.24 -1.53 -3.94
#